data_AF-A0AAU0R0G6-F1
#
_entry.id   AF-A0AAU0R0G6-F1
#
_cell.length_a   1.000
_cell.length_b   1.000
_cell.length_c   1.000
_cell.angle_alpha   90.00
_cell.angle_beta   90.00
_cell.angle_gamma   90.00
#
_symmetry.space_group_name_H-M   'P 1'
#
loop_
_entity.id
_entity.type
_entity.pdbx_description
1 polymer ?
#
loop_
_entity_poly.entity_id
_entity_poly.type
_entity_poly.pdbx_seq_one_letter_code
_entity_poly.pdbx_strand_id
1 'polypeptide(L)'
;MNVYMDDQRSCPYGYVLATTVERALQMVRDYEVNILSLDFNMGWGAKSGLDFVDAFCKEGLGVNEVHLHTNDVIGMHKMKERINKGKEEGEINPHIVVKYVGS
;
A
#
# COMPACT_ATOMS: atom_id res chain seq x y z
N MET A 1 -3.58 8.53 -10.93
CA MET A 1 -2.87 7.34 -11.50
C MET A 1 -3.03 6.13 -10.57
N ASN A 2 -2.65 4.92 -10.99
CA ASN A 2 -2.65 3.73 -10.12
C ASN A 2 -1.22 3.26 -9.85
N VAL A 3 -0.91 2.85 -8.62
CA VAL A 3 0.42 2.41 -8.19
C VAL A 3 0.38 0.95 -7.79
N TYR A 4 1.35 0.18 -8.25
CA TYR A 4 1.54 -1.24 -7.91
C TYR A 4 2.90 -1.39 -7.23
N MET A 5 2.90 -1.63 -5.91
CA MET A 5 4.11 -1.78 -5.12
C MET A 5 4.44 -3.26 -4.93
N ASP A 6 5.45 -3.73 -5.66
CA ASP A 6 5.88 -5.14 -5.71
C ASP A 6 7.32 -5.18 -6.26
N ASP A 7 8.18 -6.08 -5.76
CA ASP A 7 9.57 -6.26 -6.21
C ASP A 7 9.76 -7.46 -7.15
N GLN A 8 8.76 -8.33 -7.31
CA GLN A 8 8.89 -9.60 -8.04
C GLN A 8 7.90 -9.76 -9.19
N ARG A 9 6.64 -9.38 -9.01
CA ARG A 9 5.58 -9.61 -10.00
C ARG A 9 5.63 -8.59 -11.12
N SER A 10 5.10 -9.00 -12.28
CA SER A 10 4.89 -8.10 -13.40
C SER A 10 3.81 -7.07 -13.06
N CYS A 11 4.08 -5.80 -13.34
CA CYS A 11 3.12 -4.72 -13.14
C CYS A 11 1.90 -4.91 -14.05
N PRO A 12 0.66 -4.94 -13.51
CA PRO A 12 -0.55 -5.03 -14.32
C PRO A 12 -0.73 -3.80 -15.23
N TYR A 13 -1.43 -3.98 -16.35
CA TYR A 13 -1.74 -2.87 -17.25
C TYR A 13 -2.50 -1.75 -16.52
N GLY A 14 -2.12 -0.50 -16.78
CA GLY A 14 -2.73 0.69 -16.17
C GLY A 14 -2.20 1.03 -14.77
N TYR A 15 -1.18 0.31 -14.29
CA TYR A 15 -0.45 0.64 -13.07
C TYR A 15 0.97 1.13 -13.36
N VAL A 16 1.49 1.95 -12.45
CA VAL A 16 2.91 2.33 -12.39
C VAL A 16 3.58 1.48 -11.31
N LEU A 17 4.66 0.80 -11.67
CA LEU A 17 5.40 -0.07 -10.76
C LEU A 17 6.26 0.75 -9.78
N ALA A 18 6.17 0.43 -8.50
CA ALA A 18 7.06 0.91 -7.46
C ALA A 18 7.76 -0.29 -6.81
N THR A 19 9.02 -0.54 -7.17
CA THR A 19 9.78 -1.71 -6.68
C THR A 19 10.35 -1.53 -5.27
N THR A 20 10.09 -0.40 -4.61
CA THR A 20 10.44 -0.18 -3.20
C THR A 20 9.36 0.64 -2.50
N VAL A 21 9.30 0.51 -1.17
CA VAL A 21 8.42 1.30 -0.30
C VAL A 21 8.64 2.80 -0.47
N GLU A 22 9.90 3.23 -0.57
CA GLU A 22 10.24 4.65 -0.73
C GLU A 22 9.70 5.22 -2.04
N ARG A 23 9.78 4.44 -3.13
CA ARG A 23 9.25 4.85 -4.43
C ARG A 23 7.73 4.95 -4.39
N ALA A 24 7.05 3.99 -3.77
CA ALA A 24 5.60 4.04 -3.61
C ALA A 24 5.19 5.26 -2.77
N LEU A 25 5.87 5.53 -1.65
CA LEU A 25 5.57 6.69 -0.79
C LEU A 25 5.77 8.00 -1.55
N GLN A 26 6.87 8.13 -2.28
CA GLN A 26 7.12 9.30 -3.12
C GLN A 26 6.01 9.50 -4.15
N MET A 27 5.56 8.44 -4.82
CA MET A 27 4.47 8.54 -5.80
C MET A 27 3.16 9.01 -5.16
N VAL A 28 2.82 8.54 -3.97
CA VAL A 28 1.58 8.95 -3.27
C VAL A 28 1.67 10.40 -2.78
N ARG A 29 2.87 10.87 -2.41
CA ARG A 29 3.09 12.27 -2.00
C ARG A 29 3.03 13.24 -3.18
N ASP A 30 3.59 12.83 -4.33
CA ASP A 30 3.81 13.73 -5.46
C ASP A 30 2.65 13.74 -6.45
N TYR A 31 1.79 12.72 -6.45
CA TYR A 31 0.73 12.54 -7.44
C TYR A 31 -0.61 12.14 -6.82
N GLU A 32 -1.70 12.48 -7.52
CA GLU A 32 -3.03 11.98 -7.18
C GLU A 32 -3.14 10.48 -7.53
N VAL A 33 -2.98 9.63 -6.52
CA VAL A 33 -3.10 8.18 -6.64
C VAL A 33 -4.53 7.74 -6.34
N ASN A 34 -5.16 7.07 -7.31
CA ASN A 34 -6.52 6.56 -7.19
C ASN A 34 -6.51 5.19 -6.50
N ILE A 35 -5.78 4.23 -7.07
CA ILE A 35 -5.63 2.88 -6.53
C ILE A 35 -4.17 2.66 -6.16
N LEU A 36 -3.95 2.15 -4.95
CA LEU A 36 -2.66 1.72 -4.44
C LEU A 36 -2.72 0.23 -4.12
N SER A 37 -1.96 -0.56 -4.87
CA SER A 37 -1.85 -2.01 -4.67
C SER A 37 -0.55 -2.35 -3.96
N LEU A 38 -0.61 -3.11 -2.86
CA LEU A 38 0.52 -3.37 -1.95
C LEU A 38 0.84 -4.87 -1.81
N ASP A 39 2.09 -5.25 -2.05
CA ASP A 39 2.69 -6.47 -1.51
C ASP A 39 3.28 -6.20 -0.11
N PHE A 40 3.23 -7.20 0.75
CA PHE A 40 3.90 -7.16 2.06
C PHE A 40 5.40 -7.42 1.93
N ASN A 41 5.78 -8.41 1.12
CA ASN A 41 7.16 -8.81 0.93
C ASN A 41 7.78 -7.97 -0.20
N MET A 42 8.83 -7.22 0.10
CA MET A 42 9.48 -6.31 -0.84
C MET A 42 10.98 -6.62 -1.00
N GLY A 43 11.36 -7.88 -0.78
CA GLY A 43 12.75 -8.34 -0.82
C GLY A 43 13.45 -8.40 0.54
N TRP A 44 14.55 -9.15 0.58
CA TRP A 44 15.29 -9.40 1.82
C TRP A 44 16.01 -8.14 2.32
N GLY A 45 15.80 -7.77 3.59
CA GLY A 45 16.40 -6.59 4.21
C GLY A 45 15.77 -5.25 3.75
N ALA A 46 14.77 -5.29 2.87
CA ALA A 46 14.01 -4.11 2.46
C ALA A 46 12.89 -3.80 3.46
N LYS A 47 12.35 -2.58 3.38
CA LYS A 47 11.12 -2.22 4.08
C LYS A 47 9.95 -3.02 3.52
N SER A 48 9.09 -3.49 4.40
CA SER A 48 7.88 -4.25 4.08
C SER A 48 6.72 -3.35 3.67
N GLY A 49 5.66 -3.95 3.13
CA GLY A 49 4.39 -3.25 2.92
C GLY A 49 3.77 -2.71 4.22
N LEU A 50 4.09 -3.29 5.38
CA LEU A 50 3.67 -2.72 6.67
C LEU A 50 4.41 -1.42 7.00
N ASP A 51 5.71 -1.33 6.68
CA ASP A 51 6.46 -0.09 6.84
C ASP A 51 5.91 1.02 5.94
N PHE A 52 5.49 0.66 4.71
CA PHE A 52 4.75 1.57 3.84
C PHE A 52 3.47 2.06 4.52
N VAL A 53 2.62 1.14 4.98
CA VAL A 53 1.30 1.48 5.56
C VAL A 53 1.45 2.35 6.81
N ASP A 54 2.44 2.08 7.65
CA ASP A 54 2.69 2.87 8.85
C ASP A 54 3.09 4.32 8.51
N ALA A 55 3.99 4.51 7.54
CA ALA A 55 4.35 5.84 7.05
C ALA A 55 3.18 6.55 6.35
N PHE A 56 2.46 5.83 5.48
CA PHE A 56 1.26 6.31 4.80
C PHE A 56 0.23 6.87 5.79
N CYS A 57 0.00 6.16 6.89
CA CYS A 57 -0.93 6.61 7.91
C CYS A 57 -0.37 7.80 8.71
N LYS A 58 0.86 7.71 9.22
CA LYS A 58 1.47 8.80 10.03
C LYS A 58 1.57 10.13 9.30
N GLU A 59 1.73 10.09 7.99
CA GLU A 59 1.81 11.28 7.13
C GLU A 59 0.43 11.78 6.66
N GLY A 60 -0.64 11.05 6.95
CA GLY A 60 -2.01 11.37 6.54
C GLY A 60 -2.20 11.37 5.03
N LEU A 61 -1.53 10.46 4.33
CA LEU A 61 -1.63 10.33 2.88
C LEU A 61 -2.99 9.76 2.47
N GLY A 62 -3.42 10.08 1.24
CA GLY A 62 -4.75 9.76 0.75
C GLY A 62 -4.75 9.03 -0.59
N VAL A 63 -5.63 8.04 -0.71
CA VAL A 63 -6.00 7.35 -1.97
C VAL A 63 -7.49 7.01 -1.92
N ASN A 64 -8.10 6.60 -3.04
CA ASN A 64 -9.48 6.12 -3.02
C ASN A 64 -9.58 4.65 -2.62
N GLU A 65 -8.66 3.82 -3.12
CA GLU A 65 -8.63 2.39 -2.83
C GLU A 65 -7.24 1.87 -2.48
N VAL A 66 -7.17 0.97 -1.50
CA VAL A 66 -6.00 0.16 -1.18
C VAL A 66 -6.31 -1.30 -1.49
N HIS A 67 -5.52 -1.91 -2.37
CA HIS A 67 -5.61 -3.33 -2.71
C HIS A 67 -4.44 -4.06 -2.07
N LEU A 68 -4.74 -5.10 -1.27
CA LEU A 68 -3.71 -5.95 -0.68
C LEU A 68 -3.55 -7.18 -1.59
N HIS A 69 -2.41 -7.28 -2.29
CA HIS A 69 -2.11 -8.32 -3.28
C HIS A 69 -1.00 -9.26 -2.81
N THR A 70 -0.88 -9.51 -1.52
CA THR A 70 0.20 -10.32 -0.95
C THR A 70 -0.19 -11.78 -0.72
N ASN A 71 0.78 -12.68 -0.89
CA ASN A 71 0.67 -14.09 -0.49
C ASN A 71 0.98 -14.30 1.00
N ASP A 72 1.52 -13.29 1.70
CA ASP A 72 1.77 -13.37 3.14
C ASP A 72 0.49 -13.04 3.91
N VAL A 73 -0.22 -14.08 4.35
CA VAL A 73 -1.47 -13.95 5.10
C VAL A 73 -1.28 -13.17 6.40
N ILE A 74 -0.16 -13.37 7.11
CA ILE A 74 0.13 -12.67 8.36
C ILE A 74 0.42 -11.19 8.08
N GLY A 75 1.24 -10.92 7.06
CA GLY A 75 1.56 -9.58 6.59
C GLY A 75 0.32 -8.80 6.13
N MET A 76 -0.57 -9.47 5.40
CA MET A 76 -1.87 -8.93 4.98
C MET A 76 -2.72 -8.52 6.18
N HIS A 77 -2.81 -9.37 7.21
CA HIS A 77 -3.56 -9.04 8.43
C HIS A 77 -2.98 -7.83 9.15
N LYS A 78 -1.65 -7.76 9.30
CA LYS A 78 -0.96 -6.63 9.92
C LYS A 78 -1.20 -5.31 9.16
N MET A 79 -1.11 -5.33 7.83
CA MET A 79 -1.39 -4.14 7.01
C MET A 79 -2.85 -3.69 7.17
N LYS A 80 -3.80 -4.63 7.13
CA LYS A 80 -5.22 -4.31 7.32
C LYS A 80 -5.50 -3.71 8.70
N GLU A 81 -4.93 -4.30 9.75
CA GLU A 81 -5.08 -3.80 11.12
C GLU A 81 -4.53 -2.38 11.25
N ARG A 82 -3.34 -2.11 10.69
CA ARG A 82 -2.74 -0.77 10.71
C ARG A 82 -3.57 0.26 9.95
N ILE A 83 -4.13 -0.09 8.78
CA ILE A 83 -5.03 0.78 8.02
C ILE A 83 -6.29 1.08 8.86
N ASN A 84 -6.91 0.07 9.44
CA ASN A 84 -8.11 0.24 10.26
C ASN A 84 -7.85 1.16 11.45
N LYS A 85 -6.74 0.95 12.15
CA LYS A 85 -6.31 1.82 13.24
C LYS A 85 -6.13 3.27 12.77
N GLY A 86 -5.45 3.48 11.63
CA GLY A 86 -5.27 4.83 11.09
C GLY A 86 -6.59 5.52 10.71
N LYS A 87 -7.60 4.75 10.30
CA LYS A 87 -8.95 5.30 10.08
C LYS A 87 -9.65 5.66 11.38
N GLU A 88 -9.56 4.82 12.41
CA GLU A 88 -10.15 5.04 13.73
C GLU A 88 -9.53 6.23 14.45
N GLU A 89 -8.21 6.40 14.33
CA GLU A 89 -7.44 7.50 14.92
C GLU A 89 -7.51 8.80 14.10
N GLY A 90 -8.13 8.76 12.91
CA GLY A 90 -8.26 9.92 12.02
C GLY A 90 -6.95 10.32 11.33
N GLU A 91 -5.95 9.42 11.30
CA GLU A 91 -4.72 9.60 10.56
C GLU A 91 -4.99 9.64 9.04
N ILE A 92 -5.88 8.77 8.56
CA ILE A 92 -6.24 8.66 7.15
C ILE A 92 -7.75 8.68 6.95
N ASN A 93 -8.18 8.96 5.72
CA ASN A 93 -9.60 9.04 5.39
C ASN A 93 -10.32 7.70 5.74
N PRO A 94 -11.35 7.73 6.62
CA PRO A 94 -12.04 6.51 7.04
C PRO A 94 -12.75 5.79 5.89
N HIS A 95 -13.02 6.48 4.78
CA HIS A 95 -13.77 5.98 3.63
C HIS A 95 -12.90 5.34 2.56
N ILE A 96 -11.57 5.25 2.74
CA ILE A 96 -10.68 4.50 1.84
C ILE A 96 -11.19 3.07 1.70
N VAL A 97 -11.40 2.58 0.48
CA VAL A 97 -11.87 1.20 0.28
C VAL A 97 -10.68 0.26 0.36
N VAL A 98 -10.76 -0.77 1.22
CA VAL A 98 -9.71 -1.79 1.33
C VAL A 98 -10.21 -3.09 0.70
N LYS A 99 -9.50 -3.59 -0.30
CA LYS A 99 -9.83 -4.82 -1.03
C LYS A 99 -8.70 -5.84 -0.90
N TYR A 100 -9.08 -7.11 -0.86
CA TYR A 100 -8.17 -8.23 -1.05
C TYR A 100 -8.25 -8.66 -2.49
N VAL A 101 -7.11 -8.70 -3.16
CA VAL A 101 -7.01 -9.14 -4.56
C VAL A 101 -6.05 -10.32 -4.61
N GLY A 102 -6.32 -11.26 -5.52
CA GLY A 102 -5.42 -12.39 -5.72
C GLY A 102 -4.01 -11.90 -6.06
N SER A 103 -3.02 -12.59 -5.51
CA SER A 103 -1.60 -12.41 -5.84
C SER A 103 -1.23 -12.92 -7.23
#